data_AF-A0AAV3UI60-F1
#
_entry.id   AF-A0AAV3UI60-F1
#
_cell.length_a   1.000
_cell.length_b   1.000
_cell.length_c   1.000
_cell.angle_alpha   90.00
_cell.angle_beta   90.00
_cell.angle_gamma   90.00
#
_symmetry.space_group_name_H-M   'P 1'
#
loop_
_entity.id
_entity.type
_entity.pdbx_description
1 polymer ?
#
loop_
_entity_poly.entity_id
_entity_poly.type
_entity_poly.pdbx_seq_one_letter_code
_entity_poly.pdbx_strand_id
1 'polypeptide(L)'
;MRATYALEATYSRSEKDFWELKAFYFENQDSFTTENVLSKTKQFINEQTSLSGRAVVRDAQSKAQKTQIQEDLSVGKKSKVRGTPTCFAFRSDKYITDIVGRQSYSIFKNVLGL
;
A
#
# COMPACT_ATOMS: atom_id res chain seq x y z
N MET A 1 10.74 -1.80 2.81
CA MET A 1 9.89 -1.79 4.02
C MET A 1 9.66 -0.39 4.62
N ARG A 2 10.60 0.58 4.58
CA ARG A 2 10.35 1.94 5.14
C ARG A 2 9.07 2.60 4.60
N ALA A 3 8.86 2.55 3.28
CA ALA A 3 7.63 3.03 2.64
C ALA A 3 6.37 2.31 3.14
N THR A 4 6.42 0.98 3.27
CA THR A 4 5.30 0.15 3.78
C THR A 4 4.92 0.54 5.20
N TYR A 5 5.89 0.69 6.09
CA TYR A 5 5.62 1.13 7.46
C TYR A 5 5.02 2.54 7.51
N ALA A 6 5.46 3.45 6.64
CA ALA A 6 4.86 4.77 6.54
C ALA A 6 3.42 4.74 6.00
N LEU A 7 3.13 3.84 5.05
CA LEU A 7 1.77 3.61 4.57
C LEU A 7 0.88 3.10 5.70
N GLU A 8 1.29 2.06 6.42
CA GLU A 8 0.52 1.53 7.55
C GLU A 8 0.31 2.56 8.67
N ALA A 9 1.35 3.32 9.01
CA ALA A 9 1.24 4.40 9.99
C ALA A 9 0.29 5.52 9.51
N THR A 10 0.19 5.75 8.20
CA THR A 10 -0.77 6.73 7.64
C THR A 10 -2.18 6.15 7.65
N TYR A 11 -2.35 4.90 7.22
CA TYR A 11 -3.63 4.19 7.21
C TYR A 11 -4.26 4.10 8.60
N SER A 12 -3.46 3.81 9.63
CA SER A 12 -3.93 3.77 11.02
C SER A 12 -4.43 5.12 11.55
N ARG A 13 -4.22 6.21 10.81
CA ARG A 13 -4.65 7.57 11.16
C ARG A 13 -5.75 8.09 10.23
N SER A 14 -5.61 7.81 8.93
CA SER A 14 -6.49 8.30 7.88
C SER A 14 -6.36 7.43 6.63
N GLU A 15 -7.41 6.71 6.29
CA GLU A 15 -7.46 5.89 5.07
C GLU A 15 -7.35 6.77 3.81
N LYS A 16 -8.02 7.92 3.78
CA LYS A 16 -7.93 8.87 2.67
C LYS A 16 -6.48 9.26 2.40
N ASP A 17 -5.76 9.67 3.44
CA ASP A 17 -4.39 10.17 3.29
C ASP A 17 -3.40 9.02 3.00
N PHE A 18 -3.74 7.78 3.38
CA PHE A 18 -3.02 6.59 2.92
C PHE A 18 -3.09 6.45 1.40
N TRP A 19 -4.27 6.60 0.80
CA TRP A 19 -4.44 6.50 -0.64
C TRP A 19 -3.67 7.61 -1.37
N GLU A 20 -3.65 8.81 -0.83
CA GLU A 20 -2.86 9.94 -1.36
C GLU A 20 -1.35 9.68 -1.26
N LEU A 21 -0.85 9.21 -0.10
CA LEU A 21 0.56 8.86 0.05
C LEU A 21 0.97 7.70 -0.87
N LYS A 22 0.09 6.70 -1.04
CA LYS A 22 0.32 5.58 -1.94
C LYS A 22 0.42 6.07 -3.39
N ALA A 23 -0.50 6.92 -3.83
CA ALA A 23 -0.45 7.52 -5.17
C ALA A 23 0.87 8.25 -5.39
N PHE A 24 1.25 9.12 -4.45
CA PHE A 24 2.53 9.84 -4.49
C PHE A 24 3.74 8.91 -4.65
N TYR A 25 3.78 7.79 -3.92
CA TYR A 25 4.86 6.82 -4.07
C TYR A 25 4.91 6.16 -5.44
N PHE A 26 3.77 5.76 -6.00
CA PHE A 26 3.75 5.11 -7.31
C PHE A 26 4.05 6.09 -8.45
N GLU A 27 3.54 7.33 -8.37
CA GLU A 27 3.81 8.38 -9.37
C GLU A 27 5.27 8.81 -9.41
N ASN A 28 5.95 8.78 -8.26
CA ASN A 28 7.32 9.28 -8.12
C ASN A 28 8.33 8.15 -7.83
N GLN A 29 7.97 6.90 -8.13
CA GLN A 29 8.67 5.69 -7.68
C GLN A 29 10.17 5.73 -8.01
N ASP A 30 10.54 6.16 -9.21
CA ASP A 30 11.94 6.21 -9.68
C ASP A 30 12.80 7.24 -8.93
N SER A 31 12.17 8.20 -8.24
CA SER A 31 12.85 9.24 -7.47
C SER A 31 13.14 8.86 -6.02
N PHE A 32 12.66 7.69 -5.58
CA PHE A 32 12.79 7.22 -4.20
C PHE A 32 14.00 6.32 -4.02
N THR A 33 14.72 6.55 -2.93
CA THR A 33 15.80 5.69 -2.45
C THR A 33 15.53 5.30 -1.00
N THR A 34 16.29 4.34 -0.50
CA THR A 34 16.23 3.97 0.91
C THR A 34 16.52 5.15 1.83
N GLU A 35 17.41 6.05 1.44
CA GLU A 35 17.90 7.19 2.22
C GLU A 35 16.86 8.32 2.26
N ASN A 36 16.18 8.58 1.15
CA ASN A 36 15.30 9.74 1.01
C ASN A 36 13.82 9.45 1.30
N VAL A 37 13.41 8.17 1.33
CA VAL A 37 11.98 7.83 1.38
C VAL A 37 11.28 8.47 2.57
N LEU A 38 11.84 8.38 3.77
CA LEU A 38 11.20 8.93 4.97
C LEU A 38 11.18 10.47 5.00
N SER A 39 12.21 11.14 4.46
CA SER A 39 12.20 12.61 4.40
C SER A 39 11.16 13.11 3.41
N LYS A 40 11.08 12.49 2.23
CA LYS A 40 10.03 12.75 1.22
C LYS A 40 8.63 12.41 1.73
N THR A 41 8.44 11.29 2.44
CA THR A 41 7.17 10.97 3.12
C THR A 41 6.76 12.07 4.07
N LYS A 42 7.67 12.49 4.97
CA LYS A 42 7.38 13.52 5.96
C LYS A 42 6.98 14.83 5.29
N GLN A 43 7.69 15.22 4.24
CA GLN A 43 7.40 16.42 3.47
C GLN A 43 5.99 16.33 2.87
N PHE A 44 5.71 15.28 2.10
CA PHE A 44 4.41 15.07 1.48
C PHE A 44 3.28 15.10 2.52
N ILE A 45 3.41 14.37 3.62
CA ILE A 45 2.38 14.31 4.66
C ILE A 45 2.11 15.70 5.26
N ASN A 46 3.16 16.48 5.56
CA ASN A 46 2.99 17.82 6.13
C ASN A 46 2.37 18.82 5.14
N GLU A 47 2.67 18.68 3.84
CA GLU A 47 2.25 19.63 2.82
C GLU A 47 0.86 19.32 2.25
N GLN A 48 0.50 18.04 2.15
CA GLN A 48 -0.69 17.58 1.42
C GLN A 48 -1.81 17.09 2.33
N THR A 49 -1.55 16.90 3.63
CA THR A 49 -2.50 16.32 4.57
C THR A 49 -2.55 17.11 5.88
N SER A 50 -3.54 16.83 6.74
CA SER A 50 -3.59 17.39 8.09
C SER A 50 -2.80 16.58 9.13
N LEU A 51 -2.12 15.50 8.73
CA LEU A 51 -1.39 14.62 9.65
C LEU A 51 -0.01 15.20 10.01
N SER A 52 0.54 14.73 11.13
CA SER A 52 1.94 15.03 11.49
C SER A 52 2.90 14.08 10.78
N GLY A 53 3.62 14.57 9.77
CA GLY A 53 4.66 13.81 9.07
C GLY A 53 5.79 13.34 9.99
N ARG A 54 6.08 14.09 11.07
CA ARG A 54 7.02 13.65 12.12
C ARG A 54 6.50 12.41 12.85
N ALA A 55 5.22 12.37 13.21
CA ALA A 55 4.62 11.23 13.89
C ALA A 55 4.60 9.98 12.99
N VAL A 56 4.23 10.14 11.72
CA VAL A 56 4.25 9.05 10.72
C VAL A 56 5.66 8.48 10.56
N VAL A 57 6.68 9.33 10.39
CA VAL A 57 8.08 8.87 10.24
C VAL A 57 8.58 8.19 11.51
N ARG A 58 8.27 8.73 12.69
CA ARG A 58 8.67 8.11 13.96
C ARG A 58 8.13 6.69 14.08
N ASP A 59 6.84 6.49 13.81
CA ASP A 59 6.21 5.18 13.86
C ASP A 59 6.78 4.23 12.79
N ALA A 60 7.09 4.77 11.60
CA ALA A 60 7.71 4.00 10.55
C ALA A 60 9.14 3.53 10.90
N GLN A 61 9.91 4.37 11.59
CA GLN A 61 11.25 4.05 12.08
C GLN A 61 11.23 3.05 13.23
N SER A 62 10.30 3.21 14.19
CA SER A 62 10.12 2.28 15.31
C SER A 62 9.46 0.97 14.91
N LYS A 63 8.95 0.88 13.67
CA LYS A 63 8.22 -0.28 13.15
C LYS A 63 6.97 -0.60 13.96
N ALA A 64 6.23 0.42 14.39
CA ALA A 64 5.07 0.26 15.27
C ALA A 64 4.00 -0.70 14.68
N GLN A 65 3.89 -0.79 13.36
CA GLN A 65 2.92 -1.61 12.62
C GLN A 65 3.52 -2.96 12.17
N LYS A 66 4.55 -3.45 12.85
CA LYS A 66 5.25 -4.69 12.46
C LYS A 66 4.30 -5.89 12.47
N THR A 67 3.42 -5.98 13.46
CA THR A 67 2.48 -7.10 13.58
C THR A 67 1.53 -7.14 12.39
N GLN A 68 0.94 -6.01 12.02
CA GLN A 68 0.03 -5.88 10.88
C GLN A 68 0.71 -6.28 9.57
N ILE A 69 1.91 -5.75 9.29
CA ILE A 69 2.67 -6.11 8.09
C ILE A 69 3.01 -7.61 8.06
N GLN A 70 3.35 -8.21 9.21
CA GLN A 70 3.64 -9.65 9.28
C GLN A 70 2.39 -10.50 9.05
N GLU A 71 1.22 -10.04 9.52
CA GLU A 71 -0.06 -10.66 9.24
C GLU A 71 -0.40 -10.62 7.75
N ASP A 72 -0.27 -9.46 7.10
CA ASP A 72 -0.50 -9.32 5.66
C ASP A 72 0.42 -10.21 4.82
N LEU A 73 1.71 -10.27 5.16
CA LEU A 73 2.67 -11.16 4.51
C LEU A 73 2.31 -12.64 4.73
N SER A 74 1.82 -12.99 5.91
CA SER A 74 1.37 -14.36 6.24
C SER A 74 0.13 -14.74 5.43
N VAL A 75 -0.84 -13.85 5.32
CA VAL A 75 -2.03 -14.04 4.49
C VAL A 75 -1.63 -14.19 3.02
N GLY A 76 -0.78 -13.30 2.49
CA GLY A 76 -0.29 -13.40 1.11
C GLY A 76 0.40 -14.74 0.81
N LYS A 77 1.20 -15.25 1.76
CA LYS A 77 1.84 -16.56 1.65
C LYS A 77 0.82 -17.71 1.67
N LYS A 78 -0.15 -17.67 2.60
CA LYS A 78 -1.23 -18.69 2.69
C LYS A 78 -2.08 -18.71 1.41
N SER A 79 -2.30 -17.54 0.81
CA SER A 79 -3.00 -17.36 -0.46
C SER A 79 -2.11 -17.62 -1.69
N LYS A 80 -0.88 -18.14 -1.52
CA LYS A 80 0.05 -18.51 -2.60
C LYS A 80 0.37 -17.35 -3.57
N VAL A 81 0.40 -16.11 -3.08
CA VAL A 81 0.86 -14.95 -3.87
C VAL A 81 2.34 -15.13 -4.21
N ARG A 82 2.68 -15.09 -5.50
CA ARG A 82 4.04 -15.29 -6.02
C ARG A 82 4.68 -14.06 -6.65
N GLY A 83 3.89 -13.01 -6.89
CA GLY A 83 4.34 -11.79 -7.56
C GLY A 83 3.39 -10.63 -7.27
N THR A 84 3.74 -9.44 -7.78
CA THR A 84 2.92 -8.25 -7.64
C THR A 84 2.71 -7.56 -9.00
N PRO A 85 1.54 -6.93 -9.24
CA PRO A 85 0.33 -7.04 -8.42
C PRO A 85 -0.32 -8.43 -8.58
N THR A 86 -0.96 -8.92 -7.52
CA THR A 86 -1.96 -9.99 -7.58
C THR A 86 -3.25 -9.44 -6.99
N CYS A 87 -4.34 -9.52 -7.74
CA CYS A 87 -5.66 -9.09 -7.32
C CYS A 87 -6.57 -10.31 -7.14
N PHE A 88 -7.27 -10.39 -6.02
CA PHE A 88 -8.29 -11.41 -5.76
C PHE A 88 -9.65 -10.85 -6.15
N ALA A 89 -10.32 -11.46 -7.12
CA ALA A 89 -11.61 -10.98 -7.61
C ALA A 89 -12.77 -11.69 -6.91
N PHE A 90 -13.70 -10.89 -6.39
CA PHE A 90 -14.92 -11.37 -5.75
C PHE A 90 -16.13 -10.78 -6.45
N ARG A 91 -17.19 -11.57 -6.62
CA ARG A 91 -18.49 -11.12 -7.12
C ARG A 91 -19.59 -11.67 -6.22
N SER A 92 -20.43 -10.79 -5.68
CA SER A 92 -21.47 -11.16 -4.71
C SER A 92 -20.91 -12.03 -3.57
N ASP A 93 -19.82 -11.55 -2.95
CA ASP A 93 -19.09 -12.19 -1.85
C ASP A 93 -18.48 -13.57 -2.15
N LYS A 94 -18.50 -14.01 -3.41
CA LYS A 94 -17.89 -15.26 -3.85
C LYS A 94 -16.56 -14.99 -4.55
N TYR A 95 -15.54 -15.72 -4.13
CA TYR A 95 -14.27 -15.78 -4.84
C TYR A 95 -14.48 -16.29 -6.27
N ILE A 96 -13.92 -15.57 -7.25
CA ILE A 96 -14.00 -15.93 -8.67
C ILE A 96 -12.66 -16.48 -9.14
N THR A 97 -11.60 -15.66 -9.05
CA THR A 97 -10.28 -16.01 -9.55
C THR A 97 -9.22 -15.02 -9.05
N ASP A 98 -7.95 -15.37 -9.25
CA ASP A 98 -6.80 -14.49 -9.06
C ASP A 98 -6.42 -13.86 -10.41
N ILE A 99 -6.20 -12.55 -10.41
CA ILE A 99 -5.66 -11.81 -11.56
C ILE A 99 -4.21 -11.47 -11.23
N VAL A 100 -3.26 -12.08 -11.94
CA VAL A 100 -1.81 -11.98 -11.66
C VAL A 100 -1.10 -11.10 -12.67
N GLY A 101 -0.25 -10.20 -12.17
CA GLY A 101 0.57 -9.29 -12.95
C GLY A 101 -0.19 -8.07 -13.47
N ARG A 102 0.49 -7.25 -14.28
CA ARG A 102 -0.12 -6.11 -14.96
C ARG A 102 -1.08 -6.64 -16.03
N GLN A 103 -2.38 -6.48 -15.80
CA GLN A 103 -3.44 -6.89 -16.72
C GLN A 103 -4.21 -5.69 -17.26
N SER A 104 -4.84 -5.85 -18.42
CA SER A 104 -5.67 -4.80 -19.01
C SER A 104 -6.99 -4.62 -18.26
N TYR A 105 -7.57 -3.42 -18.31
CA TYR A 105 -8.86 -3.13 -17.70
C TYR A 105 -9.97 -4.10 -18.17
N SER A 106 -9.92 -4.55 -19.43
CA SER A 106 -10.91 -5.50 -19.97
C SER A 106 -10.95 -6.83 -19.22
N ILE A 107 -9.80 -7.32 -18.71
CA ILE A 107 -9.75 -8.55 -17.91
C ILE A 107 -10.51 -8.34 -16.60
N PHE A 108 -10.26 -7.23 -15.90
CA PHE A 108 -10.98 -6.90 -14.68
C PHE A 108 -12.48 -6.74 -14.92
N LYS A 109 -12.86 -6.01 -15.98
CA LYS A 109 -14.26 -5.80 -16.36
C LYS A 109 -14.99 -7.13 -16.57
N ASN A 110 -14.39 -8.04 -17.35
CA ASN A 110 -14.97 -9.35 -17.63
C ASN A 110 -15.08 -10.23 -16.37
N VAL A 111 -14.03 -10.30 -15.56
CA VAL A 111 -14.01 -11.08 -14.31
C VAL A 111 -15.02 -10.53 -13.29
N LEU A 112 -15.25 -9.23 -13.26
CA LEU A 112 -16.22 -8.58 -12.36
C LEU A 112 -17.65 -8.52 -12.95
N GLY A 113 -17.81 -8.71 -14.26
CA GLY A 113 -19.12 -8.73 -14.92
C GLY A 113 -19.72 -7.34 -15.05
N LEU A 114 -18.86 -6.35 -15.22
CA LEU A 114 -19.19 -4.93 -15.42
C LEU A 114 -19.24 -4.59 -16.91
#